data_AF-W1UUY6-F1
#
_entry.id   AF-W1UUY6-F1
#
_cell.length_a   1.000
_cell.length_b   1.000
_cell.length_c   1.000
_cell.angle_alpha   90.00
_cell.angle_beta   90.00
_cell.angle_gamma   90.00
#
_symmetry.space_group_name_H-M   'P 1'
#
loop_
_entity.id
_entity.type
_entity.pdbx_description
1 polymer ?
#
loop_
_entity_poly.entity_id
_entity_poly.type
_entity_poly.pdbx_seq_one_letter_code
_entity_poly.pdbx_strand_id
1 'polypeptide(L)'
;YEKYAEAQAWMIDNSLIMSAMSSGGTASVTKVTPFTRGYSMVGIKGDGNNYKYMKLQKDTVTIKQFEEAKTKWEQESKKAIEKAQKEAENHVK
;
A
#
# COMPACT_ATOMS: atom_id res chain seq x y z
N TYR A 1 -1.28 30.54 4.03
CA TYR A 1 -0.21 29.81 3.31
C TYR A 1 0.77 29.15 4.27
N GLU A 2 1.36 29.85 5.25
CA GLU A 2 2.27 29.22 6.26
C GLU A 2 1.65 28.04 7.03
N LYS A 3 0.41 28.19 7.52
CA LYS A 3 -0.29 27.13 8.27
C LYS A 3 -0.56 25.85 7.46
N TYR A 4 -0.63 25.96 6.14
CA TYR A 4 -0.81 24.80 5.25
C TYR A 4 0.51 24.04 5.08
N ALA A 5 1.63 24.77 4.96
CA ALA A 5 2.95 24.18 4.86
C ALA A 5 3.36 23.46 6.15
N GLU A 6 3.06 24.03 7.33
CA GLU A 6 3.28 23.35 8.62
C GLU A 6 2.45 22.09 8.77
N ALA A 7 1.15 22.14 8.40
CA ALA A 7 0.30 20.96 8.44
C ALA A 7 0.80 19.88 7.46
N GLN A 8 1.24 20.26 6.27
CA GLN A 8 1.78 19.34 5.28
C GLN A 8 3.13 18.75 5.71
N ALA A 9 4.02 19.54 6.30
CA ALA A 9 5.29 19.08 6.86
C ALA A 9 5.04 18.11 8.02
N TRP A 10 4.15 18.45 8.96
CA TRP A 10 3.76 17.56 10.04
C TRP A 10 3.15 16.25 9.50
N MET A 11 2.33 16.32 8.47
CA MET A 11 1.72 15.15 7.85
C MET A 11 2.75 14.26 7.14
N ILE A 12 3.72 14.86 6.45
CA ILE A 12 4.85 14.17 5.81
C ILE A 12 5.76 13.53 6.87
N ASP A 13 6.10 14.27 7.92
CA ASP A 13 6.94 13.80 9.04
C ASP A 13 6.27 12.65 9.80
N ASN A 14 4.94 12.66 9.90
CA ASN A 14 4.16 11.58 10.50
C ASN A 14 3.74 10.50 9.50
N SER A 15 4.21 10.55 8.24
CA SER A 15 3.85 9.62 7.15
C SER A 15 2.33 9.46 6.96
N LEU A 16 1.56 10.49 7.31
CA LEU A 16 0.13 10.57 7.07
C LEU A 16 -0.07 11.00 5.61
N ILE A 17 -0.86 10.26 4.84
CA ILE A 17 -1.15 10.58 3.44
C ILE A 17 -2.59 11.09 3.39
N MET A 18 -2.79 12.37 3.01
CA MET A 18 -4.13 12.82 2.59
C MET A 18 -4.41 12.20 1.22
N SER A 19 -5.47 11.42 1.15
CA SER A 19 -5.96 10.88 -0.13
C SER A 19 -6.45 12.02 -1.02
N ALA A 20 -5.62 12.46 -1.98
CA ALA A 20 -5.98 13.47 -2.97
C ALA A 20 -7.01 12.95 -4.01
N MET A 21 -7.22 11.64 -4.06
CA MET A 21 -8.13 10.98 -4.99
C MET A 21 -8.98 9.95 -4.23
N SER A 22 -10.30 10.02 -4.40
CA SER A 22 -11.21 8.93 -4.04
C SER A 22 -11.44 8.08 -5.29
N SER A 23 -10.68 7.02 -5.45
CA SER A 23 -10.89 6.04 -6.52
C SER A 23 -12.13 5.21 -6.18
N GLY A 24 -13.31 5.73 -6.51
CA GLY A 24 -14.62 5.20 -6.12
C GLY A 24 -14.76 3.67 -6.17
N GLY A 25 -15.60 3.12 -5.30
CA GLY A 25 -15.79 1.69 -5.07
C GLY A 25 -16.56 0.95 -6.16
N THR A 26 -16.04 0.91 -7.38
CA THR A 26 -16.58 0.03 -8.42
C THR A 26 -16.24 -1.41 -8.06
N ALA A 27 -17.26 -2.28 -7.95
CA ALA A 27 -17.05 -3.69 -7.68
C ALA A 27 -16.20 -4.32 -8.80
N SER A 28 -15.04 -4.86 -8.44
CA SER A 28 -14.14 -5.53 -9.38
C SER A 28 -14.07 -7.02 -9.09
N VAL A 29 -14.16 -7.85 -10.13
CA VAL A 29 -13.96 -9.29 -10.04
C VAL A 29 -12.54 -9.62 -10.48
N THR A 30 -11.79 -10.38 -9.67
CA THR A 30 -10.41 -10.74 -9.99
C THR A 30 -10.06 -12.17 -9.58
N LYS A 31 -9.13 -12.79 -10.33
CA LYS A 31 -8.46 -14.04 -10.00
C LYS A 31 -7.01 -13.83 -9.56
N VAL A 32 -6.59 -12.58 -9.41
CA VAL A 32 -5.26 -12.24 -8.89
C VAL A 32 -5.30 -12.41 -7.37
N THR A 33 -4.35 -13.17 -6.83
CA THR A 33 -4.21 -13.32 -5.38
C THR A 33 -3.98 -11.94 -4.74
N PRO A 34 -4.77 -11.56 -3.72
CA PRO A 34 -4.67 -10.23 -3.11
C PRO A 34 -3.25 -9.88 -2.64
N PHE A 35 -2.87 -8.61 -2.77
CA PHE A 35 -1.59 -8.04 -2.33
C PHE A 35 -0.32 -8.67 -2.93
N THR A 36 -0.44 -9.45 -4.02
CA THR A 36 0.73 -10.04 -4.70
C THR A 36 1.28 -9.18 -5.83
N ARG A 37 0.41 -8.41 -6.50
CA ARG A 37 0.79 -7.53 -7.60
C ARG A 37 1.59 -6.34 -7.07
N GLY A 38 2.65 -5.96 -7.79
CA GLY A 38 3.35 -4.69 -7.54
C GLY A 38 2.44 -3.48 -7.78
N TYR A 39 2.42 -2.55 -6.84
CA TYR A 39 1.72 -1.26 -6.96
C TYR A 39 2.74 -0.11 -6.89
N SER A 40 2.56 0.88 -7.76
CA SER A 40 3.33 2.13 -7.72
C SER A 40 2.47 3.26 -8.27
N MET A 41 2.43 4.40 -7.59
CA MET A 41 1.75 5.60 -8.10
C MET A 41 2.56 6.33 -9.18
N VAL A 42 3.86 6.02 -9.30
CA VAL A 42 4.78 6.67 -10.24
C VAL A 42 5.51 5.66 -11.12
N GLY A 43 5.72 6.03 -12.38
CA GLY A 43 6.45 5.24 -13.38
C GLY A 43 5.71 4.00 -13.91
N ILE A 44 6.31 3.34 -14.91
CA ILE A 44 5.72 2.18 -15.62
C ILE A 44 5.58 0.91 -14.77
N LYS A 45 6.02 0.93 -13.51
CA LYS A 45 6.00 -0.25 -12.62
C LYS A 45 4.64 -0.47 -11.95
N GLY A 46 3.77 0.55 -11.90
CA GLY A 46 2.40 0.45 -11.39
C GLY A 46 1.33 0.30 -12.49
N ASP A 47 1.76 0.29 -13.75
CA ASP A 47 0.91 0.13 -14.94
C ASP A 47 0.16 -1.22 -14.94
N GLY A 48 -1.06 -1.20 -15.50
CA GLY A 48 -1.85 -2.35 -15.93
C GLY A 48 -1.06 -3.45 -16.67
N ASN A 49 0.00 -3.09 -17.38
CA ASN A 49 0.88 -3.98 -18.14
C ASN A 49 2.04 -4.58 -17.33
N ASN A 50 2.19 -4.21 -16.05
CA ASN A 50 3.18 -4.82 -15.17
C ASN A 50 2.61 -6.04 -14.45
N TYR A 51 3.10 -7.22 -14.82
CA TYR A 51 2.69 -8.52 -14.26
C TYR A 51 3.65 -9.04 -13.18
N LYS A 52 4.64 -8.26 -12.77
CA LYS A 52 5.64 -8.71 -11.81
C LYS A 52 4.97 -9.02 -10.46
N TYR A 53 5.32 -10.18 -9.90
CA TYR A 53 4.78 -10.73 -8.65
C TYR A 53 3.29 -11.10 -8.66
N MET A 54 2.59 -10.85 -9.77
CA MET A 54 1.17 -11.19 -9.91
C MET A 54 1.00 -12.72 -9.88
N LYS A 55 0.27 -13.22 -8.88
CA LYS A 55 -0.10 -14.63 -8.79
C LYS A 55 -1.56 -14.81 -9.16
N LEU A 56 -1.85 -15.80 -10.01
CA LEU A 56 -3.20 -16.14 -10.43
C LEU A 56 -3.68 -17.39 -9.69
N GLN A 57 -4.94 -17.38 -9.26
CA GLN A 57 -5.65 -18.52 -8.71
C GLN A 57 -6.70 -19.04 -9.69
N LYS A 58 -7.11 -20.30 -9.52
CA LYS A 58 -8.10 -20.95 -10.39
C LYS A 58 -9.47 -20.28 -10.31
N ASP A 59 -9.89 -20.00 -9.07
CA ASP A 59 -11.21 -19.45 -8.74
C ASP A 59 -11.13 -17.96 -8.42
N THR A 60 -12.25 -17.27 -8.53
CA THR A 60 -12.37 -15.84 -8.19
C THR A 60 -12.10 -15.62 -6.71
N VAL A 61 -11.46 -14.50 -6.38
CA VAL A 61 -11.23 -14.08 -4.99
C VAL A 61 -12.56 -13.91 -4.27
N THR A 62 -12.70 -14.60 -3.13
CA THR A 62 -13.85 -14.43 -2.24
C THR A 62 -13.59 -13.33 -1.20
N ILE A 63 -14.66 -12.79 -0.61
CA ILE A 63 -14.57 -11.76 0.45
C ILE A 63 -13.70 -12.26 1.61
N LYS A 64 -13.91 -13.50 2.07
CA LYS A 64 -13.14 -14.12 3.16
C LYS A 64 -11.64 -14.17 2.85
N GLN A 65 -11.28 -14.64 1.64
CA GLN A 65 -9.88 -14.68 1.21
C GLN A 65 -9.24 -13.29 1.15
N PHE A 66 -10.01 -12.28 0.73
CA PHE A 66 -9.52 -10.91 0.70
C PHE A 66 -9.28 -10.35 2.11
N GLU A 67 -10.22 -10.55 3.05
CA GLU A 67 -10.11 -10.08 4.43
C GLU A 67 -8.94 -10.75 5.19
N GLU A 68 -8.76 -12.06 5.01
CA GLU A 68 -7.63 -12.80 5.57
C GLU A 68 -6.30 -12.27 5.02
N ALA A 69 -6.19 -12.10 3.70
CA ALA A 69 -5.00 -11.58 3.06
C ALA A 69 -4.71 -10.13 3.47
N LYS A 70 -5.75 -9.31 3.65
CA LYS A 70 -5.63 -7.91 4.12
C LYS A 70 -5.08 -7.85 5.54
N THR A 71 -5.65 -8.66 6.44
CA THR A 71 -5.20 -8.72 7.83
C THR A 71 -3.73 -9.14 7.93
N LYS A 72 -3.34 -10.16 7.15
CA LYS A 72 -1.95 -10.61 7.09
C LYS A 72 -1.03 -9.53 6.54
N TRP A 73 -1.42 -8.89 5.44
CA TRP A 73 -0.65 -7.81 4.82
C TRP A 73 -0.48 -6.61 5.75
N GLU A 74 -1.51 -6.22 6.51
CA GLU A 74 -1.44 -5.15 7.50
C GLU A 74 -0.48 -5.49 8.65
N GLN A 75 -0.49 -6.73 9.14
CA GLN A 75 0.45 -7.18 10.16
C GLN A 75 1.91 -7.20 9.67
N GLU A 76 2.15 -7.70 8.46
CA GLU A 76 3.47 -7.70 7.83
C GLU A 76 3.96 -6.27 7.57
N SER A 77 3.08 -5.39 7.11
CA SER A 77 3.38 -3.98 6.85
C SER A 77 3.76 -3.25 8.13
N LYS A 78 3.02 -3.46 9.23
CA LYS A 78 3.36 -2.89 10.55
C LYS A 78 4.75 -3.33 11.01
N LYS A 79 5.06 -4.64 10.93
CA LYS A 79 6.39 -5.17 11.27
C LYS A 79 7.50 -4.57 10.40
N ALA A 80 7.24 -4.40 9.10
CA ALA A 80 8.19 -3.79 8.18
C ALA A 80 8.44 -2.31 8.51
N ILE A 81 7.40 -1.56 8.87
CA ILE A 81 7.51 -0.15 9.29
C ILE A 81 8.30 -0.04 10.60
N GLU A 82 7.98 -0.86 11.62
CA GLU A 82 8.72 -0.86 12.89
C GLU A 82 10.21 -1.18 12.68
N LYS A 83 10.53 -2.11 11.78
CA LYS A 83 11.91 -2.42 11.42
C LYS A 83 12.59 -1.24 10.74
N ALA A 84 11.93 -0.62 9.76
CA ALA A 84 12.46 0.54 9.06
C ALA A 84 12.70 1.74 10.00
N GLN A 85 11.81 1.96 10.97
CA GLN A 85 11.99 2.99 12.01
C GLN A 85 13.22 2.71 12.87
N LYS A 86 13.41 1.47 13.35
CA LYS A 86 14.60 1.08 14.12
C LYS A 86 15.90 1.21 13.31
N GLU A 87 15.88 0.85 12.02
CA GLU A 87 17.03 1.01 11.13
C GLU A 87 17.34 2.49 10.88
N ALA A 88 16.32 3.34 10.70
CA ALA A 88 16.49 4.77 10.56
C ALA A 88 17.09 5.41 11.84
N GLU A 89 16.61 5.04 13.02
CA GLU A 89 17.17 5.50 14.31
C GLU A 89 18.64 5.12 14.48
N ASN A 90 19.04 3.94 14.03
CA ASN A 90 20.45 3.50 14.08
C ASN A 90 21.34 4.21 13.05
N HIS A 91 20.77 4.72 11.95
CA HIS A 91 21.50 5.41 10.89
C HIS A 91 21.65 6.92 11.09
N VAL A 92 20.94 7.50 12.07
CA VAL A 92 21.00 8.95 12.42
C VAL A 92 22.11 9.25 13.45
N LYS A 93 22.98 8.29 13.78
CA LYS A 93 24.17 8.49 14.62
C LYS A 93 25.45 8.66 13.81
#